data_AF-K0YST5-F1
#
_entry.id   AF-K0YST5-F1
#
_cell.length_a   1.000
_cell.length_b   1.000
_cell.length_c   1.000
_cell.angle_alpha   90.00
_cell.angle_beta   90.00
_cell.angle_gamma   90.00
#
_symmetry.space_group_name_H-M   'P 1'
#
loop_
_entity.id
_entity.type
_entity.pdbx_description
1 polymer ?
#
loop_
_entity_poly.entity_id
_entity_poly.type
_entity_poly.pdbx_seq_one_letter_code
_entity_poly.pdbx_strand_id
1 'polypeptide(L)'
;MPFADGSFSVPYAGQPFFVSEFGGIWWNEEEARAQQEVNDQAASWGYGDRVRSLEEFYERFAGLVSVLTAMPQTFGYCYTQLTDVFQEKNGIVAFDRSSKLDIERIRKIQTKPAAYEE
;
A
#
# COMPACT_ATOMS: atom_id res chain seq x y z
N MET A 1 -5.32 -20.19 26.26
CA MET A 1 -4.77 -18.83 26.42
C MET A 1 -5.41 -18.20 27.65
N PRO A 2 -4.80 -18.28 28.85
CA PRO A 2 -5.42 -17.81 30.10
C PRO A 2 -5.64 -16.28 30.18
N PHE A 3 -5.17 -15.53 29.20
CA PHE A 3 -5.31 -14.06 29.11
C PHE A 3 -6.24 -13.61 27.96
N ALA A 4 -6.90 -14.54 27.27
CA ALA A 4 -7.80 -14.23 26.16
C ALA A 4 -9.26 -14.35 26.59
N ASP A 5 -9.64 -13.66 27.67
CA ASP A 5 -11.02 -13.61 28.18
C ASP A 5 -11.91 -12.59 27.43
N GLY A 6 -11.36 -11.95 26.40
CA GLY A 6 -12.04 -10.95 25.59
C GLY A 6 -12.02 -9.54 26.17
N SER A 7 -11.54 -9.34 27.41
CA SER A 7 -11.51 -8.02 28.05
C SER A 7 -10.47 -7.07 27.44
N PHE A 8 -9.54 -7.61 26.65
CA PHE A 8 -8.49 -6.84 25.95
C PHE A 8 -9.02 -6.10 24.71
N SER A 9 -10.18 -6.49 24.18
CA SER A 9 -10.80 -5.86 23.00
C SER A 9 -12.01 -5.04 23.43
N VAL A 10 -11.85 -3.73 23.53
CA VAL A 10 -12.96 -2.80 23.83
C VAL A 10 -13.78 -2.50 22.58
N PRO A 11 -15.11 -2.26 22.70
CA PRO A 11 -15.93 -1.84 21.56
C PRO A 11 -15.44 -0.52 20.96
N TYR A 12 -15.55 -0.40 19.65
CA TYR A 12 -15.33 0.86 18.96
C TYR A 12 -16.40 1.87 19.38
N ALA A 13 -15.99 3.04 19.85
CA ALA A 13 -16.85 4.13 20.32
C ALA A 13 -16.56 5.46 19.59
N GLY A 14 -16.08 5.38 18.35
CA GLY A 14 -15.78 6.55 17.53
C GLY A 14 -14.38 7.13 17.74
N GLN A 15 -13.46 6.38 18.34
CA GLN A 15 -12.06 6.79 18.46
C GLN A 15 -11.42 6.95 17.06
N PRO A 16 -10.44 7.83 16.90
CA PRO A 16 -9.67 7.85 15.67
C PRO A 16 -8.87 6.55 15.53
N PHE A 17 -8.67 6.07 14.32
CA PHE A 17 -7.91 4.87 14.04
C PHE A 17 -6.82 5.13 12.99
N PHE A 18 -5.88 4.19 12.91
CA PHE A 18 -4.75 4.24 12.01
C PHE A 18 -4.71 2.96 11.18
N VAL A 19 -4.53 3.11 9.88
CA VAL A 19 -4.37 1.96 8.99
C VAL A 19 -2.91 1.55 8.99
N SER A 20 -2.59 0.53 9.77
CA SER A 20 -1.20 0.11 9.99
C SER A 20 -0.50 -0.45 8.77
N GLU A 21 -1.26 -0.95 7.79
CA GLU A 21 -0.70 -1.50 6.55
C GLU A 21 -1.72 -1.30 5.42
N PHE A 22 -1.25 -0.81 4.27
CA PHE A 22 -1.97 -0.81 3.01
C PHE A 22 -0.95 -0.68 1.85
N GLY A 23 -1.43 -0.79 0.61
CA GLY A 23 -0.60 -0.63 -0.57
C GLY A 23 -0.67 -1.87 -1.41
N GLY A 24 0.19 -2.86 -1.16
CA GLY A 24 0.13 -4.19 -1.77
C GLY A 24 -0.08 -4.21 -3.30
N ILE A 25 0.30 -3.14 -3.99
CA ILE A 25 0.16 -2.98 -5.43
C ILE A 25 1.34 -3.71 -6.06
N TRP A 26 1.07 -4.83 -6.74
CA TRP A 26 2.12 -5.55 -7.43
C TRP A 26 2.59 -4.78 -8.67
N TRP A 27 3.83 -4.30 -8.65
CA TRP A 27 4.49 -3.69 -9.80
C TRP A 27 5.96 -4.12 -9.90
N ASN A 28 6.34 -4.65 -11.05
CA ASN A 28 7.73 -4.91 -11.41
C ASN A 28 7.92 -4.60 -12.91
N GLU A 29 8.83 -3.69 -13.22
CA GLU A 29 9.04 -3.20 -14.58
C GLU A 29 9.69 -4.25 -15.48
N GLU A 30 10.64 -5.03 -14.98
CA GLU A 30 11.31 -6.08 -15.75
C GLU A 30 10.35 -7.20 -16.14
N GLU A 31 9.54 -7.67 -15.19
CA GLU A 31 8.50 -8.68 -15.44
C GLU A 31 7.43 -8.15 -16.41
N ALA A 32 7.06 -6.87 -16.31
CA ALA A 32 6.09 -6.25 -17.21
C ALA A 32 6.64 -6.15 -18.64
N ARG A 33 7.92 -5.76 -18.80
CA ARG A 33 8.62 -5.70 -20.10
C ARG A 33 8.82 -7.08 -20.72
N ALA A 34 9.09 -8.09 -19.91
CA ALA A 34 9.27 -9.46 -20.37
C ALA A 34 7.97 -10.12 -20.86
N GLN A 35 6.82 -9.42 -20.78
CA GLN A 35 5.48 -9.94 -21.09
C GLN A 35 5.20 -11.28 -20.42
N GLN A 36 5.84 -11.53 -19.27
CA GLN A 36 5.56 -12.72 -18.51
C GLN A 36 4.16 -12.52 -17.93
N GLU A 37 3.20 -13.30 -18.41
CA GLU A 37 1.92 -13.51 -17.72
C GLU A 37 2.19 -14.24 -16.41
N VAL A 38 2.78 -13.52 -15.46
CA VAL A 38 2.91 -13.99 -14.09
C VAL A 38 1.63 -13.54 -13.42
N ASN A 39 0.60 -14.37 -13.52
CA ASN A 39 -0.41 -14.50 -12.48
C ASN A 39 -0.16 -15.79 -11.67
N ASP A 40 1.06 -16.31 -11.76
CA ASP A 40 1.51 -17.37 -10.87
C ASP A 40 1.81 -16.77 -9.51
N GLN A 41 0.85 -16.93 -8.58
CA GLN A 41 1.00 -16.49 -7.18
C GLN A 41 2.20 -17.15 -6.48
N ALA A 42 2.79 -18.22 -7.05
CA ALA A 42 4.02 -18.81 -6.52
C ALA A 42 5.27 -17.96 -6.80
N ALA A 43 5.25 -17.11 -7.83
CA ALA A 43 6.38 -16.25 -8.20
C ALA A 43 6.32 -14.86 -7.55
N SER A 44 5.13 -14.29 -7.40
CA SER A 44 4.88 -12.98 -6.76
C SER A 44 3.40 -12.81 -6.41
N TRP A 45 3.07 -11.99 -5.42
CA TRP A 45 1.68 -11.69 -5.05
C TRP A 45 1.45 -10.21 -4.71
N GLY A 46 0.19 -9.79 -4.82
CA GLY A 46 -0.31 -8.48 -4.40
C GLY A 46 -1.83 -8.52 -4.26
N TYR A 47 -2.43 -7.46 -3.70
CA TYR A 47 -3.88 -7.39 -3.56
C TYR A 47 -4.55 -6.96 -4.88
N GLY A 48 -5.49 -7.78 -5.35
CA GLY A 48 -6.23 -7.57 -6.59
C GLY A 48 -5.41 -7.86 -7.86
N ASP A 49 -5.92 -7.42 -9.00
CA ASP A 49 -5.26 -7.64 -10.29
C ASP A 49 -3.94 -6.88 -10.38
N ARG A 50 -2.90 -7.53 -10.89
CA ARG A 50 -1.62 -6.89 -11.19
C ARG A 50 -1.82 -5.67 -12.10
N VAL A 51 -1.15 -4.55 -11.76
CA VAL A 51 -1.14 -3.38 -12.65
C VAL A 51 -0.31 -3.66 -13.90
N ARG A 52 -0.77 -3.19 -15.05
CA ARG A 52 -0.18 -3.50 -16.36
C ARG A 52 0.82 -2.43 -16.80
N SER A 53 0.83 -1.29 -16.13
CA SER A 53 1.73 -0.18 -16.42
C SER A 53 2.10 0.58 -15.15
N LEU A 54 3.16 1.37 -15.24
CA LEU A 54 3.59 2.25 -14.16
C LEU A 54 2.55 3.34 -13.87
N GLU A 55 1.81 3.79 -14.89
CA GLU A 55 0.71 4.74 -14.69
C GLU A 55 -0.47 4.14 -13.93
N GLU A 56 -0.83 2.89 -14.21
CA GLU A 56 -1.85 2.16 -13.44
C GLU A 56 -1.45 1.99 -11.97
N PHE A 57 -0.14 1.81 -11.69
CA PHE A 57 0.36 1.83 -10.32
C PHE A 57 0.05 3.17 -9.64
N TYR A 58 0.40 4.30 -10.28
CA TYR A 58 0.19 5.62 -9.69
C TYR A 58 -1.29 5.96 -9.52
N GLU A 59 -2.13 5.56 -10.46
CA GLU A 59 -3.57 5.74 -10.38
C GLU A 59 -4.16 4.97 -9.20
N ARG A 60 -3.79 3.69 -9.05
CA ARG A 60 -4.22 2.88 -7.91
C ARG A 60 -3.70 3.41 -6.58
N PHE A 61 -2.42 3.78 -6.51
CA PHE A 61 -1.80 4.37 -5.32
C PHE A 61 -2.52 5.66 -4.92
N ALA A 62 -2.77 6.56 -5.87
CA ALA A 62 -3.52 7.79 -5.64
C ALA A 62 -4.94 7.54 -5.17
N GLY A 63 -5.64 6.55 -5.75
CA GLY A 63 -6.98 6.15 -5.32
C GLY A 63 -7.01 5.68 -3.87
N LEU A 64 -6.11 4.75 -3.51
CA LEU A 64 -6.01 4.23 -2.14
C LEU A 64 -5.72 5.33 -1.12
N VAL A 65 -4.72 6.17 -1.38
CA VAL A 65 -4.39 7.30 -0.50
C VAL A 65 -5.57 8.26 -0.38
N SER A 66 -6.25 8.58 -1.49
CA SER A 66 -7.38 9.52 -1.49
C SER A 66 -8.55 9.02 -0.64
N VAL A 67 -8.84 7.72 -0.67
CA VAL A 67 -9.85 7.12 0.22
C VAL A 67 -9.45 7.31 1.69
N LEU A 68 -8.21 6.98 2.05
CA LEU A 68 -7.75 7.08 3.43
C LEU A 68 -7.74 8.53 3.93
N THR A 69 -7.30 9.48 3.11
CA THR A 69 -7.28 10.90 3.47
C THR A 69 -8.67 11.52 3.53
N ALA A 70 -9.68 10.95 2.86
CA ALA A 70 -11.04 11.44 2.89
C ALA A 70 -11.86 10.94 4.10
N MET A 71 -11.30 10.04 4.92
CA MET A 71 -11.97 9.47 6.09
C MET A 71 -11.72 10.33 7.35
N PRO A 72 -12.74 10.99 7.93
CA PRO A 72 -12.55 11.87 9.10
C PRO A 72 -12.15 11.14 10.40
N GLN A 73 -12.21 9.80 10.43
CA GLN A 73 -11.82 8.99 11.58
C GLN A 73 -10.40 8.43 11.47
N THR A 74 -9.74 8.58 10.32
CA THR A 74 -8.40 8.03 10.08
C THR A 74 -7.35 9.09 10.37
N PHE A 75 -6.57 8.93 11.44
CA PHE A 75 -5.51 9.90 11.79
C PHE A 75 -4.18 9.65 11.07
N GLY A 76 -4.09 8.56 10.31
CA GLY A 76 -2.92 8.25 9.51
C GLY A 76 -2.94 6.86 8.92
N TYR A 77 -1.90 6.56 8.15
CA TYR A 77 -1.68 5.25 7.54
C TYR A 77 -0.19 4.94 7.43
N CYS A 78 0.15 3.67 7.24
CA CYS A 78 1.49 3.24 6.85
C CYS A 78 1.41 2.43 5.56
N TYR A 79 2.09 2.94 4.53
CA TYR A 79 2.22 2.22 3.27
C TYR A 79 3.24 1.10 3.43
N THR A 80 2.78 -0.12 3.23
CA THR A 80 3.63 -1.31 3.17
C THR A 80 3.83 -1.67 1.68
N GLN A 81 5.02 -1.47 1.12
CA GLN A 81 6.31 -1.35 1.81
C GLN A 81 7.36 -0.46 1.15
N LEU A 82 8.46 -0.20 1.86
CA LEU A 82 9.56 0.63 1.37
C LEU A 82 10.31 -0.05 0.23
N THR A 83 10.73 -1.29 0.41
CA THR A 83 11.54 -2.07 -0.55
C THR A 83 10.78 -3.29 -1.03
N ASP A 84 10.99 -3.73 -2.27
CA ASP A 84 10.59 -5.08 -2.64
C ASP A 84 11.28 -6.11 -1.74
N VAL A 85 10.57 -7.17 -1.37
CA VAL A 85 11.11 -8.29 -0.58
C VAL A 85 10.68 -9.60 -1.21
N PHE A 86 11.63 -10.44 -1.61
CA PHE A 86 11.37 -11.76 -2.21
C PHE A 86 10.21 -11.74 -3.22
N GLN A 87 9.08 -12.41 -2.93
CA GLN A 87 7.89 -12.47 -3.77
C GLN A 87 7.01 -11.21 -3.71
N GLU A 88 7.18 -10.35 -2.73
CA GLU A 88 6.42 -9.11 -2.59
C GLU A 88 7.10 -7.99 -3.39
N LYS A 89 6.52 -7.68 -4.55
CA LYS A 89 7.01 -6.66 -5.49
C LYS A 89 6.24 -5.33 -5.38
N ASN A 90 5.78 -4.97 -4.19
CA ASN A 90 5.00 -3.77 -3.87
C ASN A 90 5.82 -2.68 -3.16
N GLY A 91 7.15 -2.74 -3.21
CA GLY A 91 8.04 -1.73 -2.66
C GLY A 91 8.03 -0.43 -3.46
N ILE A 92 8.23 0.70 -2.76
CA ILE A 92 8.50 2.01 -3.37
C ILE A 92 9.85 2.04 -4.09
N VAL A 93 10.85 1.36 -3.53
CA VAL A 93 12.18 1.12 -4.12
C VAL A 93 12.37 -0.37 -4.39
N ALA A 94 13.33 -0.71 -5.25
CA ALA A 94 13.60 -2.09 -5.61
C ALA A 94 14.26 -2.87 -4.43
N PHE A 95 14.48 -4.16 -4.63
CA PHE A 95 15.04 -5.08 -3.61
C PHE A 95 16.43 -4.61 -3.11
N ASP A 96 17.25 -4.06 -4.00
CA ASP A 96 18.57 -3.50 -3.69
C ASP A 96 18.53 -2.02 -3.26
N ARG A 97 17.32 -1.48 -3.02
CA ARG A 97 17.03 -0.06 -2.71
C ARG A 97 17.31 0.91 -3.86
N SER A 98 17.51 0.42 -5.08
CA SER A 98 17.57 1.29 -6.26
C SER A 98 16.21 1.94 -6.55
N SER A 99 16.24 3.05 -7.28
CA SER A 99 15.03 3.78 -7.68
C SER A 99 14.11 2.90 -8.53
N LYS A 100 12.84 2.82 -8.13
CA LYS A 100 11.81 2.04 -8.83
C LYS A 100 10.60 2.88 -9.22
N LEU A 101 10.21 3.81 -8.35
CA LEU A 101 9.13 4.77 -8.57
C LEU A 101 9.67 6.20 -8.49
N ASP A 102 8.91 7.12 -9.06
CA ASP A 102 9.11 8.56 -8.91
C ASP A 102 8.70 8.99 -7.49
N ILE A 103 9.71 9.25 -6.66
CA ILE A 103 9.54 9.63 -5.26
C ILE A 103 8.82 10.99 -5.13
N GLU A 104 9.04 11.92 -6.05
CA GLU A 104 8.36 13.22 -6.02
C GLU A 104 6.86 13.06 -6.26
N ARG A 105 6.50 12.19 -7.21
CA ARG A 105 5.09 11.86 -7.48
C ARG A 105 4.43 11.15 -6.30
N ILE A 106 5.12 10.18 -5.69
CA ILE A 106 4.64 9.49 -4.48
C ILE A 106 4.44 10.48 -3.33
N ARG A 107 5.40 11.38 -3.09
CA ARG A 107 5.30 12.42 -2.07
C ARG A 107 4.09 13.32 -2.31
N LYS A 108 3.93 13.83 -3.53
CA LYS A 108 2.82 14.73 -3.89
C LYS A 108 1.45 14.10 -3.63
N ILE A 109 1.31 12.79 -3.84
CA ILE A 109 0.08 12.07 -3.56
C ILE A 109 -0.18 11.97 -2.04
N GLN A 110 0.85 11.71 -1.24
CA GLN A 110 0.73 11.51 0.21
C GLN A 110 0.59 12.81 1.01
N THR A 111 1.07 13.94 0.50
CA THR A 111 1.04 15.24 1.20
C THR A 111 -0.22 16.06 0.92
N LYS A 112 -1.29 15.43 0.44
CA LYS A 112 -2.59 16.10 0.31
C LYS A 112 -3.20 16.32 1.70
N PRO A 113 -3.94 17.42 1.93
CA PRO A 113 -4.69 17.60 3.17
C PRO A 113 -5.61 16.42 3.43
N ALA A 114 -5.68 15.97 4.68
CA ALA A 114 -6.59 14.91 5.10
C ALA A 114 -7.81 15.50 5.83
N ALA A 115 -8.98 14.90 5.67
CA ALA A 115 -10.21 15.30 6.35
C ALA A 115 -10.10 15.24 7.88
N TYR A 116 -9.12 14.49 8.41
CA TYR A 116 -8.80 14.44 9.84
C TYR A 116 -8.14 15.74 10.37
N GLU A 117 -7.57 16.55 9.48
CA GLU A 117 -6.87 17.80 9.82
C GLU A 117 -7.82 19.02 9.91
N GLU A 118 -9.10 18.83 9.57
CA GLU A 118 -10.18 19.85 9.63
C GLU A 118 -10.99 19.75 10.93
#